data_AF-A0A443RU56-F1
#
_entry.id   AF-A0A443RU56-F1
#
_cell.length_a   1.000
_cell.length_b   1.000
_cell.length_c   1.000
_cell.angle_alpha   90.00
_cell.angle_beta   90.00
_cell.angle_gamma   90.00
#
_symmetry.space_group_name_H-M   'P 1'
#
loop_
_entity.id
_entity.type
_entity.pdbx_description
1 polymer ?
#
loop_
_entity_poly.entity_id
_entity_poly.type
_entity_poly.pdbx_seq_one_letter_code
_entity_poly.pdbx_strand_id
1 'polypeptide(L)'
;MENEPCCVGNNFTYTDKCAAIAISENDMYRSFPDNFQCMNFIRSDRCYEENMKTHRPQNDRTPFIDAGFIYGTNEEENDAIRLRKNGLLKSEFKKNKRSEFMIDDGANDVALCGYVRRKFYPNEK
;
A
#
# COMPACT_ATOMS: atom_id res chain seq x y z
N MET A 1 9.17 -6.97 6.61
CA MET A 1 8.97 -6.34 7.92
C MET A 1 7.51 -5.95 7.98
N GLU A 2 6.71 -6.63 8.80
CA GLU A 2 5.35 -6.18 9.09
C GLU A 2 5.45 -4.86 9.87
N ASN A 3 4.75 -3.83 9.40
CA ASN A 3 4.67 -2.58 10.14
C ASN A 3 3.79 -2.84 11.38
N GLU A 4 4.39 -2.91 12.55
CA GLU A 4 3.63 -2.95 13.80
C GLU A 4 2.65 -1.75 13.85
N PRO A 5 1.39 -1.96 14.25
CA PRO A 5 0.42 -0.87 14.35
C PRO A 5 0.84 0.16 15.41
N CYS A 6 0.71 1.44 15.08
CA CYS A 6 1.04 2.57 15.94
C CYS A 6 0.04 2.78 17.09
N CYS A 7 -1.13 2.12 17.01
CA CYS A 7 -2.15 2.12 18.04
C CYS A 7 -2.63 0.68 18.25
N VAL A 8 -2.41 0.13 19.45
CA VAL A 8 -2.88 -1.20 19.85
C VAL A 8 -3.70 -1.06 21.12
N GLY A 9 -5.01 -1.26 21.01
CA GLY A 9 -5.95 -0.91 22.06
C GLY A 9 -5.85 0.59 22.39
N ASN A 10 -5.39 0.91 23.60
CA ASN A 10 -5.19 2.29 24.06
C ASN A 10 -3.71 2.67 24.25
N ASN A 11 -2.78 1.85 23.74
CA ASN A 11 -1.37 2.15 23.76
C ASN A 11 -0.96 2.97 22.53
N PHE A 12 -0.26 4.08 22.80
CA PHE A 12 0.24 5.00 21.79
C PHE A 12 1.71 4.74 21.50
N THR A 13 2.04 4.54 20.23
CA THR A 13 3.43 4.48 19.78
C THR A 13 3.74 5.71 18.93
N TYR A 14 4.74 6.48 19.33
CA TYR A 14 5.27 7.62 18.58
C TYR A 14 6.74 7.37 18.26
N THR A 15 7.05 7.21 16.98
CA THR A 15 8.41 6.99 16.47
C THR A 15 8.61 7.79 15.18
N ASP A 16 9.75 7.62 14.53
CA ASP A 16 9.99 8.17 13.19
C ASP A 16 9.04 7.60 12.12
N LYS A 17 8.52 6.38 12.34
CA LYS A 17 7.54 5.72 11.47
C LYS A 17 6.10 5.80 11.97
N CYS A 18 5.88 6.03 13.26
CA CYS A 18 4.55 6.05 13.87
C CYS A 18 4.13 7.45 14.34
N ALA A 19 2.88 7.80 14.05
CA ALA A 19 2.24 9.00 14.58
C ALA A 19 0.76 8.73 14.90
N ALA A 20 0.53 7.84 15.87
CA ALA A 20 -0.83 7.53 16.33
C ALA A 20 -1.66 8.80 16.56
N ILE A 21 -2.90 8.79 16.10
CA ILE A 21 -3.79 9.95 16.23
C ILE A 21 -4.57 9.78 17.52
N ALA A 22 -4.42 10.71 18.46
CA ALA A 22 -5.19 10.70 19.70
C ALA A 22 -6.65 11.07 19.43
N ILE A 23 -7.57 10.29 20.00
CA ILE A 23 -9.00 10.57 19.99
C ILE A 23 -9.29 11.48 21.19
N SER A 24 -9.95 12.61 20.94
CA SER A 24 -10.28 13.59 22.00
C SER A 24 -11.17 12.99 23.09
N GLU A 25 -11.05 13.47 24.33
CA GLU A 25 -11.87 13.00 25.46
C GLU A 25 -13.37 13.21 25.25
N ASN A 26 -13.74 14.26 24.51
CA ASN A 26 -15.13 14.60 24.19
C ASN A 26 -15.61 13.97 22.87
N ASP A 27 -14.83 13.09 22.26
CA ASP A 27 -15.19 12.44 21.01
C ASP A 27 -16.23 11.33 21.25
N MET A 28 -17.25 11.26 20.38
CA MET A 28 -18.29 10.22 20.43
C MET A 28 -17.69 8.80 20.41
N TYR A 29 -16.55 8.60 19.74
CA TYR A 29 -15.91 7.29 19.65
C TYR A 29 -15.41 6.75 21.01
N ARG A 30 -15.18 7.60 22.01
CA ARG A 30 -14.86 7.17 23.39
C ARG A 30 -16.07 6.64 24.16
N SER A 31 -17.28 6.93 23.69
CA SER A 31 -18.52 6.45 24.31
C SER A 31 -18.86 5.00 23.94
N PHE A 32 -18.13 4.41 22.98
CA PHE A 32 -18.30 3.00 22.60
C PHE A 32 -17.71 2.06 23.67
N PRO A 33 -18.18 0.80 23.75
CA PRO A 33 -17.76 -0.15 24.78
C PRO A 33 -16.25 -0.38 24.88
N ASP A 34 -15.54 -0.27 23.75
CA ASP A 34 -14.09 -0.50 23.66
C ASP A 34 -13.26 0.73 24.08
N ASN A 35 -13.89 1.89 24.30
CA ASN A 35 -13.27 3.14 24.75
C ASN A 35 -11.99 3.49 23.96
N PHE A 36 -12.14 3.68 22.64
CA PHE A 36 -11.02 3.95 21.73
C PHE A 36 -10.32 5.27 22.07
N GLN A 37 -9.02 5.22 22.35
CA GLN A 37 -8.21 6.40 22.67
C GLN A 37 -7.27 6.83 21.55
N CYS A 38 -7.02 5.96 20.57
CA CYS A 38 -6.17 6.27 19.43
C CYS A 38 -6.66 5.65 18.12
N MET A 39 -6.18 6.20 17.01
CA MET A 39 -6.26 5.61 15.69
C MET A 39 -4.87 5.28 15.17
N ASN A 40 -4.75 4.15 14.47
CA ASN A 40 -3.51 3.75 13.85
C ASN A 40 -3.14 4.71 12.70
N PHE A 41 -1.93 5.27 12.75
CA PHE A 41 -1.41 6.13 11.67
C PHE A 41 0.10 5.95 11.54
N ILE A 42 0.49 5.40 10.40
CA ILE A 42 1.88 5.18 9.99
C ILE A 42 2.28 6.36 9.10
N ARG A 43 3.42 6.99 9.41
CA ARG A 43 3.98 8.10 8.63
C ARG A 43 4.41 7.59 7.26
N SER A 44 4.25 8.41 6.23
CA SER A 44 4.79 8.12 4.90
C SER A 44 6.30 7.92 4.96
N ASP A 45 6.81 6.99 4.16
CA ASP A 45 8.25 6.77 4.06
C ASP A 45 8.99 8.02 3.57
N ARG A 46 10.20 8.18 4.08
CA ARG A 46 11.10 9.28 3.71
C ARG A 46 11.99 8.88 2.54
N CYS A 47 12.21 9.81 1.63
CA CYS A 47 13.28 9.70 0.65
C CYS A 47 14.64 9.86 1.35
N TYR A 48 15.54 8.88 1.18
CA TYR A 48 16.90 8.89 1.74
C TYR A 48 17.92 9.25 0.66
N GLU A 49 18.00 10.53 0.30
CA GLU A 49 19.15 11.03 -0.46
C GLU A 49 20.22 11.54 0.52
N GLU A 50 21.48 11.17 0.28
CA GLU A 50 22.63 11.75 0.99
C GLU A 50 22.51 13.28 0.88
N ASN A 51 22.38 13.96 2.02
CA ASN A 51 22.22 15.42 2.20
C ASN A 51 20.80 15.99 2.34
N MET A 52 19.72 15.18 2.35
CA MET A 52 18.40 15.69 2.71
C MET A 52 18.21 15.82 4.23
N LYS A 53 18.17 17.06 4.73
CA LYS A 53 17.91 17.37 6.15
C LYS A 53 16.42 17.36 6.52
N THR A 54 15.52 17.40 5.54
CA THR A 54 14.07 17.54 5.74
C THR A 54 13.35 16.30 5.27
N HIS A 55 12.38 15.83 6.05
CA HIS A 55 11.51 14.72 5.68
C HIS A 55 10.71 15.07 4.44
N ARG A 56 10.89 14.30 3.35
CA ARG A 56 10.10 14.42 2.12
C ARG A 56 9.46 13.08 1.80
N PRO A 57 8.13 13.03 1.59
CA PRO A 57 7.47 11.81 1.18
C PRO A 57 7.88 11.44 -0.25
N GLN A 58 7.94 10.14 -0.51
CA GLN A 58 8.24 9.60 -1.84
C GLN A 58 6.95 9.43 -2.66
N ASN A 59 7.07 9.63 -3.98
CA ASN A 59 6.02 9.26 -4.93
C ASN A 59 6.41 7.96 -5.62
N ASP A 60 5.69 6.87 -5.33
CA ASP A 60 5.92 5.57 -5.95
C ASP A 60 5.20 5.40 -7.31
N ARG A 61 4.54 6.45 -7.78
CA ARG A 61 3.87 6.50 -9.08
C ARG A 61 4.56 7.44 -10.04
N THR A 62 4.31 7.21 -11.33
CA THR A 62 4.68 8.15 -12.37
C THR A 62 3.94 9.48 -12.16
N PRO A 63 4.58 10.64 -12.39
CA PRO A 63 3.94 11.93 -12.24
C PRO A 63 3.00 12.29 -13.42
N PHE A 64 2.87 11.40 -14.39
CA PHE A 64 2.14 11.62 -15.64
C PHE A 64 0.74 11.00 -15.60
N ILE A 65 -0.14 11.46 -16.49
CA ILE A 65 -1.43 10.82 -16.76
C ILE A 65 -1.19 9.77 -17.84
N ASP A 66 -0.59 8.65 -17.46
CA ASP A 66 -0.12 7.58 -18.36
C ASP A 66 -0.84 6.23 -18.13
N ALA A 67 -1.88 6.24 -17.30
CA ALA A 67 -2.56 5.04 -16.83
C ALA A 67 -1.62 4.03 -16.13
N GLY A 68 -0.58 4.50 -15.43
CA GLY A 68 0.32 3.66 -14.62
C GLY A 68 -0.39 2.84 -13.53
N PHE A 69 -1.61 3.23 -13.12
CA PHE A 69 -2.45 2.40 -12.25
C PHE A 69 -3.03 1.15 -12.95
N ILE A 70 -3.03 1.10 -14.28
CA ILE A 70 -3.36 -0.09 -15.09
C ILE A 70 -2.08 -0.80 -15.50
N TYR A 71 -1.07 -0.05 -15.94
CA TYR A 71 0.12 -0.61 -16.60
C TYR A 71 1.33 -0.85 -15.70
N GLY A 72 1.24 -0.52 -14.41
CA GLY A 72 2.38 -0.53 -13.50
C GLY A 72 3.27 0.71 -13.65
N THR A 73 4.11 0.95 -12.65
CA THR A 73 5.04 2.09 -12.60
C THR A 73 6.50 1.67 -12.80
N ASN A 74 6.76 0.38 -12.91
CA ASN A 74 8.06 -0.21 -13.22
C ASN A 74 7.91 -1.41 -14.20
N GLU A 75 9.03 -1.93 -14.70
CA GLU A 75 9.05 -3.02 -15.67
C GLU A 75 8.51 -4.34 -15.10
N GLU A 76 8.79 -4.63 -13.83
CA GLU A 76 8.34 -5.86 -13.16
C GLU A 76 6.81 -5.92 -13.04
N GLU A 77 6.18 -4.85 -12.56
CA GLU A 77 4.73 -4.70 -12.49
C GLU A 77 4.10 -4.79 -13.88
N ASN A 78 4.71 -4.13 -14.86
CA ASN A 78 4.25 -4.13 -16.25
C ASN A 78 4.29 -5.54 -16.86
N ASP A 79 5.34 -6.31 -16.58
CA ASP A 79 5.47 -7.69 -17.02
C ASP A 79 4.54 -8.65 -16.26
N ALA A 80 4.31 -8.38 -14.97
CA ALA A 80 3.42 -9.18 -14.14
C ALA A 80 1.97 -9.13 -14.65
N ILE A 81 1.49 -7.99 -15.14
CA ILE A 81 0.12 -7.82 -15.64
C ILE A 81 -0.07 -8.23 -17.10
N ARG A 82 1.01 -8.38 -17.89
CA ARG A 82 0.92 -8.65 -19.34
C ARG A 82 0.69 -10.13 -19.64
N LEU A 83 -0.29 -10.44 -20.48
CA LEU A 83 -0.48 -11.81 -20.99
C LEU A 83 0.56 -12.19 -22.04
N ARG A 84 1.21 -11.20 -22.67
CA ARG A 84 2.15 -11.37 -23.80
C ARG A 84 1.57 -12.15 -24.99
N LYS A 85 0.24 -12.18 -25.09
CA LYS A 85 -0.50 -12.78 -26.21
C LYS A 85 -1.47 -11.76 -26.75
N ASN A 86 -1.37 -11.46 -28.05
CA ASN A 86 -2.23 -10.51 -28.76
C ASN A 86 -2.29 -9.10 -28.12
N GLY A 87 -1.25 -8.68 -27.39
CA GLY A 87 -1.23 -7.38 -26.70
C GLY A 87 -2.17 -7.27 -25.50
N LEU A 88 -2.66 -8.39 -24.96
CA LEU A 88 -3.64 -8.40 -23.88
C LEU A 88 -2.98 -8.36 -22.48
N LEU A 89 -3.75 -7.88 -21.50
CA LEU A 89 -3.46 -8.03 -20.09
C LEU A 89 -3.96 -9.38 -19.58
N LYS A 90 -3.39 -9.86 -18.47
CA LYS A 90 -3.89 -11.03 -17.75
C LYS A 90 -5.24 -10.68 -17.12
N SER A 91 -6.21 -11.59 -17.24
CA SER A 91 -7.56 -11.43 -16.71
C SER A 91 -8.15 -12.79 -16.35
N GLU A 92 -8.99 -12.83 -15.31
CA GLU A 92 -9.74 -14.01 -14.94
C GLU A 92 -11.13 -13.98 -15.59
N PHE A 93 -11.55 -15.06 -16.26
CA PHE A 93 -12.90 -15.17 -16.81
C PHE A 93 -13.82 -15.88 -15.83
N LYS A 94 -14.82 -15.17 -15.32
CA LYS A 94 -15.85 -15.79 -14.49
C LYS A 94 -16.81 -16.64 -15.32
N LYS A 95 -17.57 -17.50 -14.63
CA LYS A 95 -18.61 -18.38 -15.22
C LYS A 95 -19.65 -17.63 -16.07
N ASN A 96 -19.84 -16.33 -15.82
CA ASN A 96 -20.72 -15.44 -16.59
C ASN A 96 -20.05 -14.87 -17.86
N LYS A 97 -18.88 -15.37 -18.26
CA LYS A 97 -18.07 -14.92 -19.41
C LYS A 97 -17.58 -13.47 -19.32
N ARG A 98 -17.64 -12.83 -18.14
CA ARG A 98 -16.99 -11.53 -17.93
C ARG A 98 -15.54 -11.74 -17.52
N SER A 99 -14.65 -10.95 -18.12
CA SER A 99 -13.26 -10.84 -17.69
C SER A 99 -13.19 -9.86 -16.51
N GLU A 100 -12.52 -10.27 -15.45
CA GLU A 100 -12.17 -9.42 -14.31
C GLU A 100 -10.65 -9.30 -14.24
N PHE A 101 -10.18 -8.21 -13.63
CA PHE A 101 -8.77 -8.07 -13.31
C PHE A 101 -8.34 -9.18 -12.35
N MET A 102 -7.09 -9.60 -12.48
CA MET A 102 -6.49 -10.58 -11.58
C MET A 102 -6.51 -10.04 -10.14
N ILE A 103 -6.76 -10.92 -9.17
CA ILE A 103 -6.80 -10.55 -7.75
C ILE A 103 -5.38 -10.16 -7.30
N ASP A 104 -5.27 -9.00 -6.64
CA ASP A 104 -4.08 -8.59 -5.88
C ASP A 104 -3.96 -9.48 -4.63
N ASP A 105 -2.97 -10.36 -4.59
CA ASP A 105 -2.73 -11.26 -3.46
C ASP A 105 -1.84 -10.63 -2.37
N GLY A 106 -1.34 -9.40 -2.61
CA GLY A 106 -0.55 -8.65 -1.65
C GLY A 106 0.86 -9.21 -1.38
N ALA A 107 1.38 -10.14 -2.19
CA ALA A 107 2.71 -10.72 -1.98
C ALA A 107 3.82 -9.74 -2.36
N ASN A 108 4.85 -9.51 -1.54
CA ASN A 108 5.66 -8.30 -1.66
C ASN A 108 6.85 -8.34 -2.70
N ASP A 109 7.23 -7.23 -3.40
CA ASP A 109 8.40 -7.07 -4.33
C ASP A 109 9.29 -5.81 -4.16
N VAL A 110 10.60 -5.79 -4.34
CA VAL A 110 11.46 -4.66 -3.88
C VAL A 110 11.46 -3.37 -4.76
N ALA A 111 10.87 -2.25 -4.29
CA ALA A 111 11.00 -0.86 -4.72
C ALA A 111 12.42 -0.24 -4.58
N LEU A 112 12.65 0.80 -5.39
CA LEU A 112 13.77 1.74 -5.28
C LEU A 112 13.91 2.28 -3.85
N CYS A 113 15.16 2.30 -3.37
CA CYS A 113 15.59 2.48 -1.96
C CYS A 113 15.49 1.24 -1.06
N GLY A 114 15.27 0.04 -1.62
CA GLY A 114 15.46 -1.24 -0.91
C GLY A 114 14.23 -1.73 -0.13
N TYR A 115 13.02 -1.43 -0.60
CA TYR A 115 11.77 -1.70 0.14
C TYR A 115 10.84 -2.66 -0.57
N VAL A 116 10.09 -3.53 0.09
CA VAL A 116 9.23 -4.56 -0.54
C VAL A 116 7.78 -4.05 -0.82
N ARG A 117 7.41 -3.72 -2.08
CA ARG A 117 6.09 -3.48 -2.79
C ARG A 117 5.17 -4.68 -2.77
N ARG A 118 4.05 -4.73 -3.51
CA ARG A 118 3.12 -5.88 -3.69
C ARG A 118 3.08 -6.37 -5.14
N LYS A 119 2.82 -7.66 -5.34
CA LYS A 119 2.74 -8.40 -6.60
C LYS A 119 1.30 -8.80 -6.88
N PHE A 120 1.05 -9.09 -8.15
CA PHE A 120 -0.21 -9.63 -8.63
C PHE A 120 0.05 -11.01 -9.23
N TYR A 121 -0.46 -12.08 -8.59
CA TYR A 121 -0.45 -13.43 -9.14
C TYR A 121 -1.87 -13.94 -9.42
N PRO A 122 -2.07 -14.79 -10.43
CA PRO A 122 -3.30 -15.57 -10.52
C PRO A 122 -3.38 -16.54 -9.35
N ASN A 123 -4.58 -16.70 -8.77
CA ASN A 123 -4.84 -17.78 -7.83
C ASN A 123 -4.59 -19.12 -8.54
N GLU A 124 -3.53 -19.83 -8.15
CA GLU A 124 -3.38 -21.24 -8.51
C GLU A 124 -4.39 -22.04 -7.68
N LYS A 125 -5.48 -22.44 -8.34
CA LYS A 125 -6.37 -23.51 -7.88
C LYS A 125 -6.31 -24.68 -8.85
#